data_AF-A0A2M6YJ88-F1
#
_entry.id   AF-A0A2M6YJ88-F1
#
_cell.length_a   1.000
_cell.length_b   1.000
_cell.length_c   1.000
_cell.angle_alpha   90.00
_cell.angle_beta   90.00
_cell.angle_gamma   90.00
#
_symmetry.space_group_name_H-M   'P 1'
#
loop_
_entity.id
_entity.type
_entity.pdbx_description
1 polymer ?
#
loop_
_entity_poly.entity_id
_entity_poly.type
_entity_poly.pdbx_seq_one_letter_code
_entity_poly.pdbx_strand_id
1 'polypeptide(L)'
;MLVHERWVQDLTRSSDTKKRRRASMRKHFTAGCIALAAVMFAFSFAVIAADAPDTISIKPALWSELTKGPVEFSHKKHAQEYKVACTECHHKYENGANVWKQGDPVEKCDKCHTEPTITGEKKLSADQQKLNLKLAFHTNCIECHKTFKKDHPDTKAPIVCAKCHPKGDEKP
;
A
#
# COMPACT_ATOMS: atom_id res chain seq x y z
N MET A 1 36.09 -12.98 -73.97
CA MET A 1 35.28 -13.76 -73.00
C MET A 1 35.76 -13.59 -71.56
N LEU A 2 37.06 -13.66 -71.25
CA LEU A 2 37.59 -13.67 -69.87
C LEU A 2 37.37 -12.41 -69.00
N VAL A 3 37.21 -11.22 -69.62
CA VAL A 3 37.03 -9.95 -68.85
C VAL A 3 35.61 -9.84 -68.28
N HIS A 4 34.62 -10.42 -68.97
CA HIS A 4 33.21 -10.34 -68.56
C HIS A 4 32.92 -11.28 -67.37
N GLU A 5 33.54 -12.47 -67.35
CA GLU A 5 33.37 -13.45 -66.28
C GLU A 5 33.95 -12.97 -64.94
N ARG A 6 35.09 -12.27 -64.98
CA ARG A 6 35.74 -11.72 -63.79
C ARG A 6 34.92 -10.59 -63.14
N TRP A 7 34.25 -9.77 -63.95
CA TRP A 7 33.40 -8.68 -63.44
C TRP A 7 32.14 -9.22 -62.75
N VAL A 8 31.53 -10.28 -63.29
CA VAL A 8 30.37 -10.95 -62.68
C VAL A 8 30.75 -11.64 -61.36
N GLN A 9 31.94 -12.24 -61.27
CA GLN A 9 32.45 -12.84 -60.03
C GLN A 9 32.73 -11.82 -58.93
N ASP A 10 33.24 -10.63 -59.26
CA ASP A 10 33.47 -9.57 -58.26
C ASP A 10 32.17 -8.94 -57.73
N LEU A 11 31.14 -8.78 -58.59
CA LEU A 11 29.83 -8.30 -58.16
C LEU A 11 29.11 -9.29 -57.24
N THR A 12 29.16 -10.58 -57.58
CA THR A 12 28.58 -11.63 -56.73
C THR A 12 29.29 -11.70 -55.37
N ARG A 13 30.63 -11.65 -55.34
CA ARG A 13 31.43 -11.60 -54.10
C ARG A 13 31.16 -10.35 -53.25
N SER A 14 30.99 -9.18 -53.88
CA SER A 14 30.65 -7.93 -53.20
C SER A 14 29.23 -7.95 -52.59
N SER A 15 28.26 -8.54 -53.30
CA SER A 15 26.89 -8.68 -52.79
C SER A 15 26.80 -9.64 -51.61
N ASP A 16 27.52 -10.76 -51.66
CA ASP A 16 27.55 -11.77 -50.59
C ASP A 16 28.25 -11.26 -49.33
N THR A 17 29.34 -10.51 -49.46
CA THR A 17 30.02 -9.90 -48.31
C THR A 17 29.16 -8.84 -47.62
N LYS A 18 28.43 -8.03 -48.39
CA LYS A 18 27.48 -7.04 -47.85
C LYS A 18 26.28 -7.72 -47.16
N LYS A 19 25.78 -8.84 -47.70
CA LYS A 19 24.69 -9.64 -47.11
C LYS A 19 25.13 -10.32 -45.81
N ARG A 20 26.33 -10.90 -45.78
CA ARG A 20 26.93 -11.51 -44.57
C ARG A 20 27.20 -10.46 -43.48
N ARG A 21 27.71 -9.28 -43.82
CA ARG A 21 27.91 -8.16 -42.87
C ARG A 21 26.58 -7.67 -42.29
N ARG A 22 25.53 -7.49 -43.12
CA ARG A 22 24.19 -7.10 -42.64
C ARG A 22 23.54 -8.17 -41.75
N ALA A 23 23.73 -9.46 -42.06
CA ALA A 23 23.23 -10.56 -41.24
C ALA A 23 23.97 -10.65 -39.89
N SER A 24 25.29 -10.49 -39.87
CA SER A 24 26.08 -10.46 -38.63
C SER A 24 25.68 -9.27 -37.77
N MET A 25 25.61 -8.07 -38.35
CA MET A 25 25.22 -6.84 -37.65
C MET A 25 23.81 -6.93 -37.05
N ARG A 26 22.84 -7.51 -37.78
CA ARG A 26 21.49 -7.79 -37.26
C ARG A 26 21.52 -8.76 -36.08
N LYS A 27 22.31 -9.85 -36.15
CA LYS A 27 22.44 -10.84 -35.06
C LYS A 27 23.04 -10.24 -33.79
N HIS A 28 24.09 -9.42 -33.92
CA HIS A 28 24.70 -8.73 -32.77
C HIS A 28 23.78 -7.65 -32.19
N PHE A 29 23.05 -6.92 -33.04
CA PHE A 29 22.06 -5.93 -32.60
C PHE A 29 20.88 -6.59 -31.86
N THR A 30 20.32 -7.69 -32.39
CA THR A 30 19.24 -8.43 -31.71
C THR A 30 19.69 -9.06 -30.40
N ALA A 31 20.91 -9.63 -30.33
CA ALA A 31 21.44 -10.20 -29.08
C ALA A 31 21.69 -9.10 -28.02
N GLY A 32 22.20 -7.94 -28.44
CA GLY A 32 22.38 -6.77 -27.58
C GLY A 32 21.05 -6.23 -27.03
N CYS A 33 20.01 -6.12 -27.87
CA CYS A 33 18.68 -5.69 -27.43
C CYS A 33 18.01 -6.67 -26.47
N ILE A 34 18.17 -7.98 -26.67
CA ILE A 34 17.63 -9.01 -25.75
C ILE A 34 18.34 -8.97 -24.40
N ALA A 35 19.67 -8.83 -24.38
CA ALA A 35 20.43 -8.69 -23.14
C ALA A 35 20.06 -7.39 -22.38
N LEU A 36 19.89 -6.27 -23.09
CA LEU A 36 19.48 -5.00 -22.50
C LEU A 36 18.05 -5.07 -21.93
N ALA A 37 17.14 -5.72 -22.65
CA ALA A 37 15.76 -5.94 -22.19
C ALA A 37 15.70 -6.86 -20.95
N ALA A 38 16.53 -7.90 -20.89
CA ALA A 38 16.61 -8.79 -19.72
C ALA A 38 17.16 -8.08 -18.49
N VAL A 39 18.16 -7.20 -18.65
CA VAL A 39 18.70 -6.37 -17.56
C VAL A 39 17.67 -5.33 -17.07
N MET A 40 16.91 -4.71 -17.99
CA MET A 40 15.83 -3.78 -17.63
C MET A 40 14.65 -4.48 -16.93
N PHE A 41 14.32 -5.71 -17.34
CA PHE A 41 13.27 -6.50 -16.69
C PHE A 41 13.67 -6.95 -15.26
N ALA A 42 14.96 -7.26 -15.05
CA ALA A 42 15.48 -7.64 -13.73
C ALA A 42 15.51 -6.49 -12.71
N PHE A 43 15.54 -5.23 -13.16
CA PHE A 43 15.61 -4.05 -12.27
C PHE A 43 14.24 -3.49 -11.83
N SER A 44 13.13 -4.00 -12.38
CA SER A 44 11.80 -3.38 -12.22
C SER A 44 11.00 -3.88 -11.01
N PHE A 45 11.56 -4.74 -10.16
CA PHE A 45 10.85 -5.34 -9.00
C PHE A 45 11.43 -4.98 -7.63
N ALA A 46 12.08 -3.82 -7.50
CA ALA A 46 12.26 -3.22 -6.18
C ALA A 46 10.95 -2.52 -5.78
N VAL A 47 9.92 -3.31 -5.43
CA VAL A 47 8.76 -2.80 -4.71
C VAL A 47 9.27 -2.46 -3.31
N ILE A 48 9.53 -1.18 -3.08
CA ILE A 48 9.79 -0.66 -1.75
C ILE A 48 8.47 -0.79 -0.98
N ALA A 49 8.31 -1.88 -0.25
CA ALA A 49 7.32 -1.92 0.81
C ALA A 49 7.74 -0.83 1.81
N ALA A 50 7.00 0.26 1.88
CA ALA A 50 7.19 1.22 2.95
C ALA A 50 6.89 0.50 4.27
N ASP A 51 7.90 0.37 5.13
CA ASP A 51 7.72 -0.27 6.44
C ASP A 51 6.68 0.51 7.24
N ALA A 52 5.65 -0.19 7.69
CA ALA A 52 4.64 0.40 8.57
C ALA A 52 5.25 0.62 9.96
N PRO A 53 4.94 1.75 10.64
CA PRO A 53 5.47 2.02 11.97
C PRO A 53 5.02 0.95 12.97
N ASP A 54 5.92 0.51 13.86
CA ASP A 54 5.59 -0.52 14.86
C ASP A 54 4.50 -0.05 15.85
N THR A 55 4.57 1.23 16.23
CA THR A 55 3.65 1.91 17.14
C THR A 55 3.29 3.30 16.62
N ILE A 56 2.05 3.73 16.86
CA ILE A 56 1.48 4.99 16.42
C ILE A 56 0.72 5.61 17.59
N SER A 57 0.98 6.90 17.85
CA SER A 57 0.14 7.70 18.74
C SER A 57 -1.02 8.29 17.94
N ILE A 58 -2.25 7.84 18.22
CA ILE A 58 -3.46 8.33 17.56
C ILE A 58 -3.88 9.63 18.25
N LYS A 59 -3.47 10.74 17.63
CA LYS A 59 -3.83 12.12 18.00
C LYS A 59 -4.32 12.86 16.74
N PRO A 60 -5.61 12.73 16.40
CA PRO A 60 -6.15 13.35 15.19
C PRO A 60 -6.15 14.87 15.32
N ALA A 61 -5.90 15.55 14.20
CA ALA A 61 -5.85 17.02 14.15
C ALA A 61 -7.25 17.65 14.01
N LEU A 62 -8.28 16.83 13.80
CA LEU A 62 -9.66 17.26 13.61
C LEU A 62 -10.21 18.08 14.79
N TRP A 63 -9.70 17.84 16.00
CA TRP A 63 -10.07 18.59 17.20
C TRP A 63 -8.87 19.36 17.74
N SER A 64 -9.08 20.64 18.05
CA SER A 64 -8.05 21.49 18.69
C SER A 64 -7.71 20.98 20.09
N GLU A 65 -8.69 20.43 20.80
CA GLU A 65 -8.53 19.84 22.14
C GLU A 65 -9.19 18.47 22.20
N LEU A 66 -8.49 17.51 22.82
CA LEU A 66 -9.02 16.17 23.01
C LEU A 66 -9.74 16.05 24.34
N THR A 67 -10.94 15.46 24.33
CA THR A 67 -11.71 15.16 25.55
C THR A 67 -11.17 13.95 26.33
N LYS A 68 -10.21 13.21 25.74
CA LYS A 68 -9.54 12.02 26.26
C LYS A 68 -8.07 12.01 25.83
N GLY A 69 -7.21 11.32 26.57
CA GLY A 69 -5.80 11.18 26.20
C GLY A 69 -5.61 10.51 24.83
N PRO A 70 -4.50 10.78 24.13
CA PRO A 70 -4.13 10.06 22.91
C PRO A 70 -4.12 8.55 23.11
N VAL A 71 -4.38 7.79 22.05
CA VAL A 71 -4.36 6.32 22.10
C VAL A 71 -3.06 5.83 21.47
N GLU A 72 -2.25 5.12 22.25
CA GLU A 72 -1.10 4.41 21.71
C GLU A 72 -1.54 3.10 21.06
N PHE A 73 -1.24 2.95 19.78
CA PHE A 73 -1.62 1.81 18.97
C PHE A 73 -0.38 1.06 18.48
N SER A 74 -0.26 -0.23 18.79
CA SER A 74 0.79 -1.08 18.23
C SER A 74 0.29 -1.72 16.92
N HIS A 75 0.68 -1.13 15.79
CA HIS A 75 0.39 -1.69 14.46
C HIS A 75 1.05 -3.06 14.28
N LYS A 76 2.29 -3.22 14.76
CA LYS A 76 3.02 -4.51 14.73
C LYS A 76 2.23 -5.64 15.37
N LYS A 77 1.68 -5.42 16.57
CA LYS A 77 0.87 -6.44 17.26
C LYS A 77 -0.34 -6.84 16.43
N HIS A 78 -1.08 -5.88 15.91
CA HIS A 78 -2.29 -6.17 15.13
C HIS A 78 -1.95 -6.89 13.82
N ALA A 79 -0.97 -6.42 13.06
CA ALA A 79 -0.63 -7.00 11.77
C ALA A 79 0.16 -8.32 11.87
N GLN A 80 1.18 -8.37 12.74
CA GLN A 80 2.14 -9.48 12.77
C GLN A 80 1.83 -10.52 13.85
N GLU A 81 1.39 -10.13 15.04
CA GLU A 81 1.12 -11.08 16.13
C GLU A 81 -0.30 -11.62 16.04
N TYR A 82 -1.29 -10.73 15.92
CA TYR A 82 -2.71 -11.07 15.88
C TYR A 82 -3.22 -11.39 14.48
N LYS A 83 -2.38 -11.19 13.44
CA LYS A 83 -2.67 -11.50 12.04
C LYS A 83 -3.96 -10.85 11.51
N VAL A 84 -4.28 -9.65 11.99
CA VAL A 84 -5.40 -8.85 11.48
C VAL A 84 -5.08 -8.42 10.06
N ALA A 85 -5.99 -8.68 9.13
CA ALA A 85 -5.79 -8.29 7.73
C ALA A 85 -5.75 -6.75 7.60
N CYS A 86 -4.90 -6.25 6.70
CA CYS A 86 -4.71 -4.81 6.53
C CYS A 86 -6.03 -4.09 6.19
N THR A 87 -6.90 -4.76 5.44
CA THR A 87 -8.21 -4.28 4.98
C THR A 87 -9.27 -4.21 6.07
N GLU A 88 -9.04 -4.79 7.25
CA GLU A 88 -9.96 -4.66 8.39
C GLU A 88 -9.97 -3.22 8.90
N CYS A 89 -8.85 -2.49 8.77
CA CYS A 89 -8.74 -1.09 9.18
C CYS A 89 -8.56 -0.15 7.97
N HIS A 90 -7.64 -0.49 7.05
CA HIS A 90 -7.35 0.34 5.89
C HIS A 90 -8.37 0.08 4.80
N HIS A 91 -9.26 1.05 4.62
CA HIS A 91 -10.27 0.99 3.59
C HIS A 91 -10.25 2.22 2.70
N LYS A 92 -10.71 2.00 1.48
CA LYS A 92 -11.11 3.03 0.54
C LYS A 92 -12.37 2.50 -0.14
N TYR A 93 -13.52 3.03 0.23
CA TYR A 93 -14.78 2.58 -0.34
C TYR A 93 -15.08 3.33 -1.63
N GLU A 94 -15.24 2.58 -2.72
CA GLU A 94 -15.73 3.08 -4.00
C GLU A 94 -16.92 2.21 -4.43
N ASN A 95 -18.06 2.83 -4.73
CA ASN A 95 -19.30 2.13 -5.10
C ASN A 95 -19.72 1.01 -4.11
N GLY A 96 -19.45 1.22 -2.81
CA GLY A 96 -19.81 0.27 -1.75
C GLY A 96 -18.84 -0.89 -1.54
N ALA A 97 -17.77 -0.99 -2.35
CA ALA A 97 -16.72 -2.00 -2.18
C ALA A 97 -15.44 -1.36 -1.63
N ASN A 98 -14.76 -2.05 -0.70
CA ASN A 98 -13.41 -1.65 -0.31
C ASN A 98 -12.45 -2.02 -1.44
N VAL A 99 -11.84 -1.00 -2.07
CA VAL A 99 -10.91 -1.17 -3.18
C VAL A 99 -9.45 -1.06 -2.75
N TRP A 100 -9.18 -0.75 -1.47
CA TRP A 100 -7.82 -0.60 -0.94
C TRP A 100 -7.10 -1.96 -0.88
N LYS A 101 -5.83 -1.97 -1.26
CA LYS A 101 -4.96 -3.16 -1.24
C LYS A 101 -3.69 -2.89 -0.45
N GLN A 102 -3.13 -3.94 0.14
CA GLN A 102 -1.83 -3.83 0.80
C GLN A 102 -0.77 -3.33 -0.19
N GLY A 103 -0.05 -2.28 0.21
CA GLY A 103 0.92 -1.58 -0.64
C GLY A 103 0.37 -0.29 -1.26
N ASP A 104 -0.95 -0.09 -1.27
CA ASP A 104 -1.53 1.20 -1.61
C ASP A 104 -1.15 2.25 -0.56
N PRO A 105 -1.09 3.55 -0.95
CA PRO A 105 -0.87 4.63 0.00
C PRO A 105 -1.87 4.58 1.16
N VAL A 106 -1.36 4.73 2.38
CA VAL A 106 -2.17 4.80 3.60
C VAL A 106 -2.37 6.26 3.96
N GLU A 107 -3.64 6.64 4.12
CA GLU A 107 -4.04 7.97 4.56
C GLU A 107 -4.53 7.93 6.01
N LYS A 108 -4.44 9.06 6.70
CA LYS A 108 -5.02 9.19 8.04
C LYS A 108 -6.55 9.12 7.96
N CYS A 109 -7.17 8.54 8.98
CA CYS A 109 -8.62 8.39 9.07
C CYS A 109 -9.35 9.75 8.94
N ASP A 110 -8.78 10.80 9.52
CA ASP A 110 -9.32 12.16 9.53
C ASP A 110 -9.24 12.89 8.18
N LYS A 111 -8.63 12.28 7.15
CA LYS A 111 -8.72 12.76 5.76
C LYS A 111 -10.12 12.56 5.17
N CYS A 112 -10.80 11.48 5.54
CA CYS A 112 -12.12 11.12 5.02
C CYS A 112 -13.21 11.17 6.09
N HIS A 113 -12.91 10.76 7.32
CA HIS A 113 -13.82 10.87 8.45
C HIS A 113 -13.66 12.26 9.09
N THR A 114 -14.37 13.23 8.52
CA THR A 114 -14.19 14.66 8.83
C THR A 114 -15.27 15.24 9.74
N GLU A 115 -16.30 14.48 10.12
CA GLU A 115 -17.39 14.96 10.97
C GLU A 115 -16.95 14.95 12.46
N PRO A 116 -16.83 16.12 13.12
CA PRO A 116 -16.15 16.25 14.41
C PRO A 116 -17.06 16.07 15.63
N THR A 117 -18.37 15.81 15.47
CA THR A 117 -19.28 15.73 16.62
C THR A 117 -18.82 14.67 17.65
N ILE A 118 -18.50 15.10 18.89
CA ILE A 118 -18.05 14.21 19.97
C ILE A 118 -19.23 13.70 20.81
N THR A 119 -20.20 14.56 21.13
CA THR A 119 -21.35 14.22 21.98
C THR A 119 -22.63 14.31 21.18
N GLY A 120 -23.45 13.25 21.25
CA GLY A 120 -24.67 13.18 20.45
C GLY A 120 -24.43 12.71 19.02
N GLU A 121 -23.27 12.10 18.76
CA GLU A 121 -22.86 11.55 17.46
C GLU A 121 -23.88 10.55 16.89
N LYS A 122 -24.61 9.84 17.74
CA LYS A 122 -25.69 8.91 17.33
C LYS A 122 -26.96 9.59 16.86
N LYS A 123 -27.11 10.90 17.08
CA LYS A 123 -28.25 11.71 16.61
C LYS A 123 -28.00 12.32 15.24
N LEU A 124 -26.78 12.20 14.71
CA LEU A 124 -26.45 12.64 13.36
C LEU A 124 -27.22 11.82 12.32
N SER A 125 -27.36 12.38 11.11
CA SER A 125 -27.85 11.61 9.96
C SER A 125 -26.95 10.39 9.69
N ALA A 126 -27.48 9.37 9.03
CA ALA A 126 -26.74 8.14 8.74
C ALA A 126 -25.43 8.42 7.97
N ASP A 127 -25.45 9.36 7.03
CA ASP A 127 -24.26 9.70 6.24
C ASP A 127 -23.22 10.47 7.07
N GLN A 128 -23.66 11.36 7.97
CA GLN A 128 -22.73 12.01 8.91
C GLN A 128 -22.16 11.03 9.93
N GLN A 129 -22.91 10.04 10.39
CA GLN A 129 -22.39 8.99 11.27
C GLN A 129 -21.25 8.21 10.60
N LYS A 130 -21.35 7.92 9.29
CA LYS A 130 -20.27 7.29 8.52
C LYS A 130 -19.02 8.18 8.47
N LEU A 131 -19.19 9.49 8.37
CA LEU A 131 -18.08 10.45 8.32
C LEU A 131 -17.53 10.81 9.71
N ASN A 132 -18.18 10.40 10.80
CA ASN A 132 -17.79 10.80 12.14
C ASN A 132 -16.53 10.05 12.61
N LEU A 133 -15.46 10.79 12.90
CA LEU A 133 -14.16 10.20 13.25
C LEU A 133 -14.17 9.41 14.55
N LYS A 134 -14.92 9.89 15.56
CA LYS A 134 -15.07 9.18 16.84
C LYS A 134 -15.76 7.84 16.62
N LEU A 135 -16.83 7.81 15.82
CA LEU A 135 -17.52 6.58 15.47
C LEU A 135 -16.63 5.64 14.64
N ALA A 136 -15.85 6.16 13.68
CA ALA A 136 -14.91 5.35 12.91
C ALA A 136 -13.94 4.57 13.82
N PHE A 137 -13.32 5.24 14.79
CA PHE A 137 -12.45 4.56 15.76
C PHE A 137 -13.21 3.63 16.70
N HIS A 138 -14.32 4.09 17.28
CA HIS A 138 -15.04 3.30 18.28
C HIS A 138 -15.72 2.07 17.69
N THR A 139 -16.23 2.15 16.46
CA THR A 139 -16.77 0.99 15.75
C THR A 139 -15.63 0.04 15.39
N ASN A 140 -14.58 0.52 14.71
CA ASN A 140 -13.51 -0.35 14.23
C ASN A 140 -12.73 -1.03 15.38
N CYS A 141 -12.31 -0.27 16.38
CA CYS A 141 -11.46 -0.78 17.46
C CYS A 141 -12.28 -1.55 18.51
N ILE A 142 -13.35 -0.93 19.03
CA ILE A 142 -14.06 -1.48 20.20
C ILE A 142 -14.93 -2.66 19.78
N GLU A 143 -15.56 -2.65 18.61
CA GLU A 143 -16.39 -3.80 18.19
C GLU A 143 -15.54 -5.02 17.88
N CYS A 144 -14.40 -4.87 17.20
CA CYS A 144 -13.44 -5.95 17.01
C CYS A 144 -12.99 -6.54 18.36
N HIS A 145 -12.57 -5.69 19.30
CA HIS A 145 -12.16 -6.14 20.63
C HIS A 145 -13.30 -6.81 21.42
N LYS A 146 -14.53 -6.30 21.33
CA LYS A 146 -15.71 -6.89 21.97
C LYS A 146 -16.01 -8.27 21.39
N THR A 147 -15.97 -8.41 20.06
CA THR A 147 -16.18 -9.69 19.38
C THR A 147 -15.10 -10.68 19.79
N PHE A 148 -13.82 -10.30 19.68
CA PHE A 148 -12.71 -11.15 20.10
C PHE A 148 -12.81 -11.59 21.57
N LYS A 149 -13.24 -10.68 22.46
CA LYS A 149 -13.41 -10.99 23.88
C LYS A 149 -14.56 -11.96 24.18
N LYS A 150 -15.59 -12.06 23.33
CA LYS A 150 -16.65 -13.06 23.51
C LYS A 150 -16.09 -14.48 23.37
N ASP A 151 -15.19 -14.67 22.41
CA ASP A 151 -14.56 -15.96 22.12
C ASP A 151 -13.31 -16.21 22.99
N HIS A 152 -12.70 -15.13 23.50
CA HIS A 152 -11.50 -15.17 24.34
C HIS A 152 -11.67 -14.29 25.60
N PRO A 153 -12.39 -14.76 26.64
CA PRO A 153 -12.70 -13.95 27.81
C PRO A 153 -11.49 -13.33 28.52
N ASP A 154 -10.36 -14.04 28.52
CA ASP A 154 -9.11 -13.65 29.17
C ASP A 154 -8.21 -12.74 28.31
N THR A 155 -8.67 -12.33 27.13
CA THR A 155 -7.92 -11.41 26.27
C THR A 155 -7.64 -10.06 26.95
N LYS A 156 -6.49 -9.48 26.61
CA LYS A 156 -6.11 -8.12 27.00
C LYS A 156 -6.67 -7.04 26.08
N ALA A 157 -7.49 -7.40 25.08
CA ALA A 157 -8.12 -6.46 24.16
C ALA A 157 -9.01 -5.46 24.94
N PRO A 158 -8.67 -4.15 24.94
CA PRO A 158 -9.37 -3.17 25.76
C PRO A 158 -10.72 -2.80 25.17
N ILE A 159 -11.77 -2.84 25.99
CA ILE A 159 -13.13 -2.39 25.63
C ILE A 159 -13.65 -1.27 26.55
N VAL A 160 -12.85 -0.89 27.55
CA VAL A 160 -13.18 0.13 28.54
C VAL A 160 -12.42 1.40 28.19
N CYS A 161 -13.09 2.56 28.25
CA CYS A 161 -12.55 3.84 27.78
C CYS A 161 -11.14 4.14 28.31
N ALA A 162 -10.92 3.98 29.62
CA ALA A 162 -9.63 4.29 30.26
C ALA A 162 -8.50 3.30 29.93
N LYS A 163 -8.82 2.14 29.36
CA LYS A 163 -7.82 1.16 28.90
C LYS A 163 -7.33 1.45 27.47
N CYS A 164 -8.07 2.24 26.70
CA CYS A 164 -7.60 2.79 25.42
C CYS A 164 -7.07 4.22 25.59
N HIS A 165 -7.77 5.05 26.38
CA HIS A 165 -7.44 6.44 26.65
C HIS A 165 -6.86 6.60 28.06
N PRO A 166 -5.53 6.53 28.23
CA PRO A 166 -4.90 6.81 29.51
C PRO A 166 -5.26 8.22 29.98
N LYS A 167 -5.44 8.39 31.31
CA LYS A 167 -5.53 9.72 31.91
C LYS A 167 -4.15 10.35 31.84
N GLY A 168 -4.05 11.54 31.26
CA GLY A 168 -2.78 12.19 31.01
C GLY A 168 -2.03 12.48 32.30
N ASP A 169 -0.92 11.79 32.50
CA ASP A 169 0.28 12.25 33.22
C ASP A 169 1.57 11.71 32.57
N GLU A 170 1.50 11.01 31.42
CA GLU A 170 2.69 10.54 30.73
C GLU A 170 3.06 11.53 29.62
N LYS A 171 3.93 12.46 29.98
CA LYS A 171 4.79 13.21 29.07
C LYS A 171 5.69 12.20 28.32
N PRO A 172 5.99 12.41 27.02
CA PRO A 172 6.75 11.46 26.19
C PRO A 172 8.07 11.01 26.79
#